data_AF-A0A512NSE4-F1
#
_entry.id   AF-A0A512NSE4-F1
#
_cell.length_a   1.000
_cell.length_b   1.000
_cell.length_c   1.000
_cell.angle_alpha   90.00
_cell.angle_beta   90.00
_cell.angle_gamma   90.00
#
_symmetry.space_group_name_H-M   'P 1'
#
loop_
_entity.id
_entity.type
_entity.pdbx_description
1 polymer ?
#
loop_
_entity_poly.entity_id
_entity_poly.type
_entity_poly.pdbx_seq_one_letter_code
_entity_poly.pdbx_strand_id
1 'polypeptide(L)'
;MTYEEYLKHADECERLAESPTLPSNRHSLLSAAEMWRRMAAHAKPHDGAGLHPVLGDPLSDTCEGELLAQIEKLGSAISRDMDALGRAKSMRASSHLWTRILLKITERRELRDRLPSPRC
;
A
#
# COMPACT_ATOMS: atom_id res chain seq x y z
N MET A 1 -12.19 -1.10 5.99
CA MET A 1 -12.00 -2.41 5.38
C MET A 1 -10.94 -3.14 6.20
N THR A 2 -11.30 -4.25 6.83
CA THR A 2 -10.43 -5.02 7.74
C THR A 2 -9.54 -5.98 6.95
N TYR A 3 -8.50 -6.51 7.62
CA TYR A 3 -7.65 -7.57 7.07
C TYR A 3 -8.45 -8.72 6.42
N GLU A 4 -9.50 -9.17 7.10
CA GLU A 4 -10.35 -10.27 6.66
C GLU A 4 -11.20 -9.89 5.43
N GLU A 5 -11.69 -8.65 5.36
CA GLU A 5 -12.43 -8.15 4.20
C GLU A 5 -11.55 -8.09 2.95
N TYR A 6 -10.29 -7.68 3.09
CA TYR A 6 -9.33 -7.69 1.98
C TYR A 6 -9.01 -9.10 1.47
N LEU A 7 -8.83 -10.07 2.37
CA LEU A 7 -8.61 -11.47 1.95
C LEU A 7 -9.85 -12.04 1.25
N LYS A 8 -11.05 -11.74 1.75
CA LYS A 8 -12.29 -12.19 1.13
C LYS A 8 -12.44 -11.67 -0.31
N HIS A 9 -12.06 -10.42 -0.57
CA HIS A 9 -12.06 -9.86 -1.92
C HIS A 9 -10.99 -10.49 -2.82
N ALA A 10 -9.84 -10.88 -2.27
CA ALA A 10 -8.83 -11.61 -3.03
C ALA A 10 -9.38 -12.97 -3.48
N ASP A 11 -9.94 -13.75 -2.55
CA ASP A 11 -10.47 -15.08 -2.82
C ASP A 11 -11.65 -15.06 -3.80
N GLU A 12 -12.50 -14.04 -3.71
CA GLU A 12 -13.61 -13.84 -4.66
C GLU A 12 -13.09 -13.59 -6.08
N CYS A 13 -12.03 -12.80 -6.23
CA CYS A 13 -11.41 -12.55 -7.53
C CYS A 13 -10.79 -13.83 -8.11
N GLU A 14 -10.15 -14.68 -7.29
CA GLU A 14 -9.60 -15.95 -7.75
C GLU A 14 -10.69 -16.94 -8.16
N ARG A 15 -11.76 -17.05 -7.35
CA ARG A 15 -12.90 -17.92 -7.66
C ARG A 15 -13.57 -17.53 -8.98
N LEU A 16 -13.69 -16.22 -9.24
CA LEU A 16 -14.21 -15.72 -10.51
C LEU A 16 -13.24 -15.99 -11.68
N ALA A 17 -11.93 -15.99 -11.43
CA ALA A 17 -10.89 -16.29 -12.43
C ALA A 17 -10.82 -17.79 -12.78
N GLU A 18 -11.25 -18.67 -11.88
CA GLU A 18 -11.36 -20.11 -12.09
C GLU A 18 -12.69 -20.52 -12.72
N SER A 19 -13.67 -19.61 -12.79
CA SER A 19 -14.95 -19.89 -13.42
C SER A 19 -14.78 -20.17 -14.92
N PRO A 20 -15.27 -21.33 -15.42
CA PRO A 20 -15.12 -21.72 -16.82
C PRO A 20 -15.90 -20.82 -17.80
N THR A 21 -16.72 -19.89 -17.30
CA THR A 21 -17.57 -18.99 -18.08
C THR A 21 -16.91 -17.66 -18.48
N LEU A 22 -15.69 -17.32 -18.00
CA LEU A 22 -15.07 -16.00 -18.22
C LEU A 22 -13.59 -16.09 -18.68
N PRO A 23 -13.32 -16.46 -19.95
CA PRO A 23 -11.96 -16.53 -20.46
C PRO A 23 -11.30 -15.15 -20.65
N SER A 24 -12.06 -14.09 -20.94
CA SER A 24 -11.48 -12.80 -21.36
C SER A 24 -10.92 -11.92 -20.23
N ASN A 25 -11.37 -12.13 -18.98
CA ASN A 25 -11.01 -11.25 -17.85
C ASN A 25 -10.21 -11.95 -16.75
N ARG A 26 -9.79 -13.21 -16.99
CA ARG A 26 -9.07 -14.04 -16.00
C ARG A 26 -7.80 -13.36 -15.48
N HIS A 27 -7.01 -12.76 -16.37
CA HIS A 27 -5.78 -12.07 -15.99
C HIS A 27 -6.04 -10.85 -15.11
N SER A 28 -7.08 -10.07 -15.44
CA SER A 28 -7.51 -8.90 -14.66
C SER A 28 -8.01 -9.30 -13.26
N LEU A 29 -8.70 -10.43 -13.15
CA LEU A 29 -9.20 -10.97 -11.89
C LEU A 29 -8.06 -11.48 -11.00
N LEU A 30 -7.08 -12.19 -11.56
CA LEU A 30 -5.89 -12.62 -10.81
C LEU A 30 -5.04 -11.43 -10.35
N SER A 31 -4.92 -10.39 -11.19
CA SER A 31 -4.23 -9.15 -10.81
C SER A 31 -4.95 -8.42 -9.67
N ALA A 32 -6.29 -8.38 -9.71
CA ALA A 32 -7.10 -7.85 -8.62
C ALA A 32 -6.93 -8.68 -7.34
N ALA A 33 -6.92 -10.01 -7.43
CA ALA A 33 -6.70 -10.88 -6.28
C ALA A 33 -5.35 -10.63 -5.60
N GLU A 34 -4.28 -10.52 -6.39
CA GLU A 34 -2.94 -10.23 -5.87
C GLU A 34 -2.88 -8.84 -5.21
N MET A 35 -3.55 -7.84 -5.79
CA MET A 35 -3.69 -6.51 -5.19
C MET A 35 -4.37 -6.58 -3.82
N TRP A 36 -5.48 -7.29 -3.72
CA TRP A 36 -6.23 -7.44 -2.48
C TRP A 36 -5.43 -8.15 -1.38
N ARG A 37 -4.65 -9.19 -1.72
CA ARG A 37 -3.73 -9.82 -0.74
C ARG A 37 -2.65 -8.88 -0.25
N ARG A 38 -2.10 -8.03 -1.13
CA ARG A 38 -1.11 -7.01 -0.73
C ARG A 38 -1.75 -6.00 0.23
N MET A 39 -2.98 -5.57 -0.04
CA MET A 39 -3.73 -4.68 0.85
C MET A 39 -4.04 -5.34 2.20
N ALA A 40 -4.39 -6.63 2.22
CA ALA A 40 -4.53 -7.40 3.46
C ALA A 40 -3.22 -7.40 4.25
N ALA A 41 -2.07 -7.70 3.61
CA ALA A 41 -0.77 -7.69 4.28
C ALA A 41 -0.42 -6.33 4.92
N HIS A 42 -0.86 -5.22 4.32
CA HIS A 42 -0.71 -3.88 4.88
C HIS A 42 -1.71 -3.56 6.00
N ALA A 43 -2.90 -4.15 5.96
CA ALA A 43 -3.96 -3.96 6.95
C ALA A 43 -3.83 -4.91 8.15
N LYS A 44 -2.94 -5.89 8.09
CA LYS A 44 -2.65 -6.79 9.22
C LYS A 44 -2.11 -5.94 10.38
N PRO A 45 -2.81 -5.88 11.53
CA PRO A 45 -2.28 -5.21 12.71
C PRO A 45 -0.99 -5.92 13.08
N HIS A 46 0.10 -5.14 13.21
CA HIS A 46 1.35 -5.66 13.72
C HIS A 46 1.16 -5.93 15.21
N ASP A 47 0.75 -7.15 15.56
CA ASP A 47 0.90 -7.67 16.92
C ASP A 47 2.39 -7.87 17.16
N GLY A 48 3.01 -6.87 17.78
CA GLY A 48 4.45 -6.85 18.01
C GLY A 48 4.88 -5.57 18.70
N ALA A 49 4.54 -5.46 19.98
CA ALA A 49 5.15 -4.49 20.88
C ALA A 49 6.69 -4.62 20.86
N GLY A 50 7.37 -3.49 20.80
CA GLY A 50 8.82 -3.36 20.92
C GLY A 50 9.17 -1.94 21.35
N LEU A 51 8.87 -1.61 22.61
CA LEU A 51 9.43 -0.45 23.31
C LEU A 51 10.96 -0.50 23.25
N HIS A 52 11.60 0.52 22.70
CA HIS A 52 12.88 1.03 23.20
C HIS A 52 13.01 2.52 22.85
N PRO A 53 13.15 3.43 23.85
CA PRO A 53 13.73 4.74 23.62
C PRO A 53 15.26 4.58 23.67
N VAL A 54 15.98 4.87 22.58
CA VAL A 54 17.44 4.96 22.61
C VAL A 54 17.85 6.34 22.11
N LEU A 55 18.42 7.10 23.04
CA LEU A 55 19.22 8.29 22.81
C LEU A 55 20.55 7.92 22.10
N GLY A 56 20.94 8.71 21.10
CA GLY A 56 22.26 8.72 20.40
C GLY A 56 22.06 8.55 18.89
N ASP A 57 22.45 9.44 17.96
CA ASP A 57 23.60 10.37 17.86
C ASP A 57 23.30 11.48 16.80
N PRO A 58 23.72 12.75 16.97
CA PRO A 58 23.11 13.89 16.27
C PRO A 58 23.53 14.15 14.80
N LEU A 59 24.26 13.24 14.13
CA LEU A 59 24.83 13.51 12.79
C LEU A 59 24.47 12.50 11.69
N SER A 60 23.85 11.36 12.02
CA SER A 60 23.24 10.43 11.04
C SER A 60 21.70 10.44 11.08
N ASP A 61 21.10 10.86 12.19
CA ASP A 61 19.64 10.92 12.42
C ASP A 61 18.90 11.90 11.50
N THR A 62 19.58 12.92 10.96
CA THR A 62 18.92 13.94 10.14
C THR A 62 18.46 13.39 8.80
N CYS A 63 19.26 12.51 8.16
CA CYS A 63 18.90 11.92 6.87
C CYS A 63 17.87 10.80 7.02
N GLU A 64 17.99 9.95 8.05
CA GLU A 64 17.04 8.86 8.30
C GLU A 64 15.68 9.40 8.76
N GLY A 65 15.67 10.35 9.70
CA GLY A 65 14.46 11.04 10.15
C GLY A 65 13.75 11.80 9.02
N GLU A 66 14.51 12.43 8.11
CA GLU A 66 13.94 13.11 6.95
C GLU A 66 13.37 12.14 5.91
N LEU A 67 14.00 10.98 5.70
CA LEU A 67 13.47 9.91 4.86
C LEU A 67 12.18 9.30 5.45
N LEU A 68 12.16 9.05 6.76
CA LEU A 68 10.97 8.56 7.47
C LEU A 68 9.82 9.56 7.38
N ALA A 69 10.09 10.85 7.62
CA ALA A 69 9.09 11.91 7.47
C ALA A 69 8.54 12.00 6.04
N GLN A 70 9.38 11.81 5.02
CA GLN A 70 8.92 11.75 3.62
C GLN A 70 8.06 10.52 3.34
N ILE A 71 8.42 9.34 3.87
CA ILE A 71 7.64 8.10 3.76
C ILE A 71 6.26 8.25 4.41
N GLU A 72 6.18 8.87 5.59
CA GLU A 72 4.92 9.15 6.29
C GLU A 72 4.06 10.18 5.54
N LYS A 73 4.68 11.25 5.03
CA LYS A 73 4.02 12.26 4.22
C LYS A 73 3.43 11.67 2.94
N LEU A 74 4.16 10.79 2.26
CA LEU A 74 3.65 10.06 1.10
C LEU A 74 2.52 9.11 1.49
N GLY A 75 2.63 8.38 2.61
CA GLY A 75 1.55 7.56 3.14
C GLY A 75 0.25 8.35 3.36
N SER A 76 0.37 9.50 4.03
CA SER A 76 -0.76 10.42 4.26
C SER A 76 -1.33 11.00 2.96
N ALA A 77 -0.48 11.28 1.97
CA ALA A 77 -0.92 11.75 0.65
C ALA A 77 -1.63 10.66 -0.16
N ILE A 78 -1.20 9.40 -0.04
CA ILE A 78 -1.85 8.24 -0.66
C ILE A 78 -3.24 8.04 -0.04
N SER A 79 -3.35 8.05 1.29
CA SER A 79 -4.65 7.91 1.97
C SER A 79 -5.64 9.00 1.55
N ARG A 80 -5.20 10.26 1.48
CA ARG A 80 -6.04 11.36 1.01
C ARG A 80 -6.49 11.20 -0.45
N ASP A 81 -5.60 10.72 -1.32
CA ASP A 81 -5.95 10.49 -2.72
C ASP A 81 -6.89 9.29 -2.88
N MET A 82 -6.73 8.23 -2.07
CA MET A 82 -7.65 7.08 -2.02
C MET A 82 -9.05 7.50 -1.54
N ASP A 83 -9.12 8.36 -0.53
CA ASP A 83 -10.38 8.95 -0.07
C ASP A 83 -11.03 9.82 -1.15
N ALA A 84 -10.23 10.61 -1.88
CA ALA A 84 -10.70 11.41 -3.00
C ALA A 84 -11.17 10.53 -4.17
N LEU A 85 -10.49 9.41 -4.42
CA LEU A 85 -10.84 8.42 -5.43
C LEU A 85 -12.18 7.76 -5.11
N GLY A 86 -12.41 7.37 -3.85
CA GLY A 86 -13.70 6.84 -3.40
C GLY A 86 -14.87 7.83 -3.52
N ARG A 87 -14.58 9.13 -3.52
CA ARG A 87 -15.57 10.21 -3.73
C ARG A 87 -15.68 10.67 -5.19
N ALA A 88 -14.81 10.20 -6.08
CA ALA A 88 -14.77 10.66 -7.46
C ALA A 88 -15.98 10.11 -8.23
N LYS A 89 -16.72 11.01 -8.88
CA LYS A 89 -17.92 10.67 -9.68
C LYS A 89 -17.64 10.51 -11.18
N SER A 90 -16.42 10.78 -11.62
CA SER A 90 -16.02 10.77 -13.03
C SER A 90 -14.85 9.82 -13.26
N MET A 91 -14.98 8.95 -14.26
CA MET A 91 -13.94 8.00 -14.67
C MET A 91 -12.60 8.68 -15.01
N ARG A 92 -12.64 9.90 -15.56
CA ARG A 92 -11.43 10.69 -15.84
C ARG A 92 -10.74 11.14 -14.55
N ALA A 93 -11.51 11.60 -13.56
CA ALA A 93 -10.99 11.99 -12.26
C ALA A 93 -10.44 10.77 -11.50
N SER A 94 -11.13 9.63 -11.54
CA SER A 94 -10.68 8.38 -10.94
C SER A 94 -9.40 7.85 -11.57
N SER A 95 -9.27 7.88 -12.90
CA SER A 95 -8.06 7.46 -13.61
C SER A 95 -6.83 8.33 -13.27
N HIS A 96 -7.03 9.64 -13.19
CA HIS A 96 -5.97 10.57 -12.79
C HIS A 96 -5.54 10.37 -11.33
N LEU A 97 -6.50 10.22 -10.40
CA LEU A 97 -6.20 9.93 -9.00
C LEU A 97 -5.47 8.59 -8.86
N TRP A 98 -5.90 7.56 -9.60
CA TRP A 98 -5.21 6.26 -9.61
C TRP A 98 -3.75 6.37 -10.04
N THR A 99 -3.48 7.11 -11.12
CA THR A 99 -2.10 7.33 -11.60
C THR A 99 -1.24 8.03 -10.55
N ARG A 100 -1.78 9.05 -9.87
CA ARG A 100 -1.07 9.77 -8.80
C ARG A 100 -0.81 8.89 -7.57
N ILE A 101 -1.77 8.03 -7.21
CA ILE A 101 -1.62 7.08 -6.10
C ILE A 101 -0.50 6.09 -6.40
N LEU A 102 -0.48 5.51 -7.61
CA LEU A 102 0.55 4.56 -8.02
C LEU A 102 1.96 5.17 -7.99
N LEU A 103 2.12 6.38 -8.53
CA LEU A 103 3.41 7.09 -8.49
C LEU A 103 3.92 7.28 -7.05
N LYS A 104 3.05 7.71 -6.13
CA LYS A 104 3.41 7.92 -4.72
C LYS A 104 3.72 6.62 -4.00
N ILE A 105 3.05 5.51 -4.34
CA ILE A 105 3.36 4.19 -3.78
C ILE A 105 4.76 3.75 -4.22
N THR A 106 5.11 3.95 -5.50
CA THR A 106 6.45 3.65 -6.02
C THR A 106 7.50 4.52 -5.34
N GLU A 107 7.29 5.83 -5.26
CA GLU A 107 8.21 6.77 -4.59
C GLU A 107 8.41 6.40 -3.11
N ARG A 108 7.32 6.05 -2.40
CA ARG A 108 7.40 5.62 -0.99
C ARG A 108 8.22 4.34 -0.84
N ARG A 109 8.12 3.40 -1.78
CA ARG A 109 8.94 2.18 -1.79
C ARG A 109 10.41 2.53 -2.00
N GLU A 110 10.74 3.37 -2.98
CA GLU A 110 12.12 3.79 -3.25
C GLU A 110 12.75 4.48 -2.04
N LEU A 111 12.01 5.35 -1.35
CA LEU A 111 12.49 5.98 -0.12
C LEU A 111 12.70 4.97 1.01
N ARG A 112 11.83 3.97 1.14
CA ARG A 112 11.97 2.91 2.14
C ARG A 112 13.16 1.99 1.84
N ASP A 113 13.43 1.70 0.58
CA ASP A 113 14.58 0.88 0.15
C ASP A 113 15.91 1.62 0.39
N ARG A 114 15.88 2.96 0.52
CA ARG A 114 17.02 3.80 0.91
C ARG A 114 17.23 3.90 2.42
N LEU A 115 16.28 3.46 3.24
CA LEU A 115 16.51 3.38 4.68
C LEU A 115 17.58 2.31 4.97
N PRO A 116 18.53 2.59 5.87
CA PRO A 116 19.46 1.56 6.30
C PRO A 116 18.64 0.38 6.86
N SER A 117 18.87 -0.84 6.34
CA SER A 117 18.28 -2.02 6.97
C SER A 117 18.70 -2.03 8.44
N PRO A 118 17.78 -2.36 9.38
CA PRO A 118 18.17 -2.59 10.75
C PRO A 118 19.15 -3.77 10.75
N ARG A 119 20.44 -3.46 10.79
CA ARG A 119 21.47 -4.42 11.13
C ARG A 119 21.39 -4.57 12.65
N CYS A 120 21.08 -5.80 13.06
CA CYS A 120 21.11 -6.41 14.40
C CYS A 120 19.73 -6.81 14.92
#